data_AF-A0A7X9R739-F1
#
_entry.id   AF-A0A7X9R739-F1
#
_cell.length_a   1.000
_cell.length_b   1.000
_cell.length_c   1.000
_cell.angle_alpha   90.00
_cell.angle_beta   90.00
_cell.angle_gamma   90.00
#
_symmetry.space_group_name_H-M   'P 1'
#
loop_
_entity.id
_entity.type
_entity.pdbx_description
1 polymer ?
#
loop_
_entity_poly.entity_id
_entity_poly.type
_entity_poly.pdbx_seq_one_letter_code
_entity_poly.pdbx_strand_id
1 'polypeptide(L)' 'MITKIFEWIGFIIVGVSIYANAIIRADGITSGAGINLSIIGMITGVILTLTFFLMRKLKVTQNI' A
#
# COMPACT_ATOMS: atom_id res chain seq x y z
N MET A 1 -0.08 -3.96 -18.84
CA MET A 1 -1.07 -2.96 -18.38
C MET A 1 -1.69 -3.34 -17.04
N ILE A 2 -2.37 -4.49 -16.94
CA ILE A 2 -3.10 -4.91 -15.74
C ILE A 2 -2.23 -4.89 -14.46
N THR A 3 -1.03 -5.48 -14.48
CA THR A 3 -0.11 -5.46 -13.32
C THR A 3 0.33 -4.05 -12.89
N LYS A 4 0.43 -3.11 -13.83
CA LYS A 4 0.77 -1.71 -13.53
C LYS A 4 -0.39 -1.01 -12.80
N ILE A 5 -1.64 -1.32 -13.17
CA ILE A 5 -2.83 -0.80 -12.47
C ILE A 5 -2.86 -1.31 -11.03
N PHE A 6 -2.61 -2.60 -10.82
CA PHE A 6 -2.58 -3.17 -9.47
C PHE A 6 -1.44 -2.64 -8.60
N GLU A 7 -0.25 -2.39 -9.18
CA GLU A 7 0.86 -1.70 -8.51
C GLU A 7 0.43 -0.30 -8.02
N TRP A 8 -0.27 0.47 -8.88
CA TRP A 8 -0.81 1.78 -8.50
C TRP A 8 -1.91 1.71 -7.44
N ILE A 9 -2.77 0.69 -7.46
CA ILE A 9 -3.76 0.45 -6.41
C ILE A 9 -3.06 0.24 -5.06
N GLY A 10 -2.00 -0.58 -5.03
CA GLY A 10 -1.17 -0.76 -3.83
C GLY A 10 -0.59 0.56 -3.32
N PHE A 11 -0.03 1.39 -4.20
CA PHE A 11 0.48 2.72 -3.84
C PHE A 11 -0.59 3.64 -3.26
N ILE A 12 -1.79 3.65 -3.84
CA ILE A 12 -2.91 4.46 -3.34
C ILE A 12 -3.30 4.01 -1.93
N ILE A 13 -3.38 2.70 -1.69
CA ILE A 13 -3.69 2.15 -0.36
C ILE A 13 -2.64 2.62 0.68
N VAL A 14 -1.35 2.60 0.34
CA VAL A 14 -0.29 3.12 1.20
C VAL A 14 -0.50 4.62 1.47
N GLY A 15 -0.73 5.42 0.43
CA GLY A 15 -0.93 6.87 0.56
C GLY A 15 -2.12 7.22 1.46
N VAL A 16 -3.27 6.58 1.25
CA VAL A 16 -4.46 6.77 2.08
C VAL A 16 -4.20 6.33 3.52
N SER A 17 -3.48 5.22 3.73
CA SER A 17 -3.18 4.71 5.07
C SER A 17 -2.24 5.63 5.85
N ILE A 18 -1.23 6.21 5.18
CA ILE A 18 -0.34 7.23 5.78
C ILE A 18 -1.16 8.47 6.14
N TYR A 19 -1.99 8.95 5.22
CA TYR A 19 -2.83 10.12 5.45
C TYR A 19 -3.80 9.93 6.63
N ALA A 20 -4.48 8.78 6.67
CA ALA A 20 -5.36 8.41 7.78
C ALA A 20 -4.59 8.32 9.09
N ASN A 21 -3.40 7.71 9.11
CA ASN A 21 -2.58 7.63 10.32
C ASN A 21 -2.17 9.02 10.83
N ALA A 22 -1.81 9.92 9.91
CA ALA A 22 -1.43 11.29 10.23
C ALA A 22 -2.59 12.08 10.84
N ILE A 23 -3.80 11.98 10.27
CA ILE A 23 -5.00 12.63 10.84
C ILE A 23 -5.35 12.05 12.21
N ILE A 24 -5.42 10.72 12.32
CA ILE A 24 -5.75 10.03 13.58
C ILE A 24 -4.80 10.48 14.70
N ARG A 25 -3.50 10.65 14.39
CA ARG A 25 -2.52 11.18 15.34
C ARG A 25 -2.70 12.67 15.63
N ALA A 26 -3.02 13.48 14.63
CA ALA A 26 -3.24 14.92 14.80
C ALA A 26 -4.48 15.24 15.65
N ASP A 27 -5.53 14.42 15.52
CA ASP A 27 -6.78 14.53 16.29
C ASP A 27 -6.64 14.05 17.76
N GLY A 28 -5.45 13.57 18.15
CA GLY A 28 -5.20 13.02 19.48
C GLY A 28 -5.87 11.66 19.72
N ILE A 29 -6.42 11.03 18.68
CA ILE A 29 -7.03 9.70 18.74
C ILE A 29 -5.91 8.67 18.80
N THR A 30 -5.48 8.33 20.02
CA THR A 30 -4.48 7.28 20.28
C THR A 30 -5.10 5.90 20.44
N SER A 31 -6.37 5.73 20.04
CA SER A 31 -7.04 4.44 20.02
C SER A 31 -6.19 3.45 19.22
N GLY A 32 -5.80 2.36 19.90
CA GLY A 32 -5.02 1.28 19.29
C GLY A 32 -5.68 0.74 18.01
N ALA A 33 -7.01 0.77 17.91
CA ALA A 33 -7.72 0.31 16.72
C ALA A 33 -7.43 1.18 15.48
N GLY A 34 -7.46 2.51 15.58
CA GLY A 34 -7.22 3.41 14.44
C GLY A 34 -5.77 3.41 13.96
N ILE A 35 -4.83 3.36 14.91
CA ILE A 35 -3.40 3.23 14.62
C ILE A 35 -3.09 1.86 14.00
N ASN A 36 -3.62 0.77 14.58
CA ASN A 36 -3.38 -0.57 14.05
C ASN A 36 -3.97 -0.74 12.65
N LEU A 37 -5.18 -0.23 12.40
CA LEU A 37 -5.82 -0.36 11.09
C LEU A 37 -5.05 0.37 9.99
N SER A 38 -4.55 1.58 10.27
CA SER A 38 -3.74 2.34 9.31
C SER A 38 -2.36 1.70 9.08
N ILE A 39 -1.75 1.10 10.10
CA ILE A 39 -0.51 0.32 9.94
C ILE A 39 -0.74 -0.92 9.08
N ILE A 40 -1.83 -1.67 9.33
CA ILE A 40 -2.20 -2.82 8.50
C ILE A 40 -2.39 -2.38 7.05
N GLY A 41 -3.12 -1.27 6.82
CA GLY A 41 -3.30 -0.70 5.48
C GLY A 41 -1.99 -0.36 4.79
N MET A 42 -1.03 0.25 5.49
CA MET A 42 0.32 0.52 4.96
C MET A 42 1.04 -0.78 4.59
N ILE A 43 1.07 -1.78 5.48
CA ILE A 43 1.75 -3.06 5.23
C ILE A 43 1.13 -3.77 4.04
N THR A 44 -0.20 -3.91 4.00
CA THR A 44 -0.92 -4.55 2.89
C THR A 44 -0.68 -3.82 1.57
N GLY A 45 -0.72 -2.48 1.57
CA GLY A 45 -0.44 -1.69 0.37
C GLY A 45 0.99 -1.87 -0.16
N VAL A 46 1.99 -1.92 0.74
CA VAL A 46 3.39 -2.18 0.37
C VAL A 46 3.54 -3.58 -0.22
N ILE A 47 2.95 -4.61 0.41
CA ILE A 47 3.00 -5.99 -0.08
C ILE A 47 2.41 -6.06 -1.49
N LEU A 48 1.20 -5.54 -1.71
CA LEU A 48 0.56 -5.54 -3.04
C LEU A 48 1.44 -4.84 -4.08
N THR A 49 1.94 -3.65 -3.75
CA THR A 49 2.80 -2.87 -4.64
C THR A 49 4.04 -3.65 -5.05
N LEU A 50 4.75 -4.23 -4.08
CA LEU A 50 5.96 -5.01 -4.33
C LEU A 50 5.66 -6.28 -5.11
N THR A 51 4.61 -7.02 -4.75
CA THR A 51 4.21 -8.24 -5.47
C THR A 51 3.93 -7.93 -6.94
N PHE A 52 3.12 -6.92 -7.25
CA PHE A 52 2.79 -6.58 -8.63
C PHE A 52 3.97 -5.97 -9.39
N PHE A 53 4.81 -5.19 -8.72
CA PHE A 53 6.06 -4.68 -9.29
C PHE A 53 7.00 -5.82 -9.69
N LEU A 54 7.24 -6.77 -8.79
CA LEU A 54 8.09 -7.93 -9.04
C LEU A 54 7.52 -8.84 -10.12
N MET A 55 6.20 -9.12 -10.09
CA MET A 55 5.53 -9.87 -11.16
C MET A 55 5.67 -9.17 -12.52
N ARG A 56 5.54 -7.84 -12.56
CA ARG A 56 5.75 -7.06 -13.78
C ARG A 56 7.19 -7.19 -14.29
N LYS A 57 8.19 -7.08 -13.40
CA LYS A 57 9.60 -7.24 -13.74
C LYS A 57 9.91 -8.64 -14.27
N LEU A 58 9.48 -9.68 -13.58
CA LEU A 58 9.70 -11.08 -13.99
C LEU A 58 9.04 -11.39 -15.33
N LYS A 59 7.82 -10.90 -15.57
CA LYS A 59 7.14 -11.06 -16.87
C LYS A 59 7.86 -10.33 -18.01
N VAL A 60 8.48 -9.18 -17.74
CA VAL A 60 9.32 -8.50 -18.73
C VAL A 60 10.57 -9.31 -19.02
N THR A 61 11.23 -9.88 -18.01
CA THR A 61 12.45 -10.69 -18.17
C THR A 61 12.23 -11.99 -18.96
N GLN A 62 11.05 -12.62 -18.88
CA GLN A 62 10.76 -13.85 -19.64
C GLN A 62 10.31 -13.64 -21.09
N ASN A 63 10.04 -12.39 -21.49
CA ASN A 63 9.63 -12.03 -22.85
C ASN A 63 10.78 -11.43 -23.69
N ILE A 64 12.02 -11.62 -23.25
CA ILE A 64 13.27 -11.26 -23.95
C ILE A 64 13.96 -12.59 -24.29
#